data_AF-A0A2D4PK72-F1
#
_entry.id   AF-A0A2D4PK72-F1
#
_cell.length_a   1.000
_cell.length_b   1.000
_cell.length_c   1.000
_cell.angle_alpha   90.00
_cell.angle_beta   90.00
_cell.angle_gamma   90.00
#
_symmetry.space_group_name_H-M   'P 1'
#
loop_
_entity.id
_entity.type
_entity.pdbx_description
1 polymer ?
#
loop_
_entity_poly.entity_id
_entity_poly.type
_entity_poly.pdbx_seq_one_letter_code
_entity_poly.pdbx_strand_id
1 'polypeptide(L)'
;MMHRYKQSEAKSCLKNKYIAFIGDSRIRQLFYSFVKLINPQIKEEGNKHENIPFEDKSSSLKVDFLWYPEVNGSMKQCIKGWIEGSSSKPHILVVGAATWSIKIHNGSNEALTQYRIN
;
A
#
# COMPACT_ATOMS: atom_id res chain seq x y z
N MET A 1 -17.84 19.48 6.07
CA MET A 1 -16.71 18.77 6.73
C MET A 1 -16.64 17.35 6.20
N MET A 2 -15.45 16.76 6.06
CA MET A 2 -15.33 15.34 5.71
C MET A 2 -15.83 14.45 6.86
N HIS A 3 -16.54 13.38 6.51
CA HIS A 3 -17.05 12.41 7.46
C HIS A 3 -15.89 11.66 8.15
N ARG A 4 -16.03 11.40 9.46
CA ARG A 4 -15.07 10.61 10.25
C ARG A 4 -15.65 9.23 10.49
N TYR A 5 -15.12 8.25 9.75
CA TYR A 5 -15.54 6.86 9.86
C TYR A 5 -15.18 6.27 11.22
N LYS A 6 -16.14 5.58 11.85
CA LYS A 6 -15.91 4.71 13.01
C LYS A 6 -15.37 3.36 12.55
N GLN A 7 -14.74 2.63 13.48
CA GLN A 7 -14.22 1.28 13.23
C GLN A 7 -15.31 0.32 12.71
N SER A 8 -16.52 0.37 13.27
CA SER A 8 -17.65 -0.46 12.85
C SER A 8 -18.10 -0.17 11.42
N GLU A 9 -18.15 1.10 11.04
CA GLU A 9 -18.49 1.55 9.68
C GLU A 9 -17.42 1.07 8.70
N ALA A 10 -16.14 1.28 9.02
CA ALA A 10 -15.04 0.84 8.18
C ALA A 10 -15.05 -0.70 7.98
N LYS A 11 -15.21 -1.47 9.06
CA LYS A 11 -15.30 -2.95 8.98
C LYS A 11 -16.51 -3.42 8.17
N SER A 12 -17.64 -2.75 8.31
CA SER A 12 -18.85 -3.08 7.54
C SER A 12 -18.66 -2.82 6.05
N CYS A 13 -18.14 -1.64 5.68
CA CYS A 13 -17.90 -1.26 4.28
C CYS A 13 -16.82 -2.11 3.61
N LEU A 14 -15.80 -2.53 4.36
CA LEU A 14 -14.63 -3.24 3.84
C LEU A 14 -14.73 -4.77 3.98
N LYS A 15 -15.90 -5.28 4.38
CA LYS A 15 -16.12 -6.72 4.54
C LYS A 15 -15.82 -7.47 3.24
N ASN A 16 -15.10 -8.58 3.36
CA ASN A 16 -14.66 -9.45 2.26
C ASN A 16 -13.87 -8.72 1.17
N LYS A 17 -13.16 -7.63 1.52
CA LYS A 17 -12.31 -6.89 0.58
C LYS A 17 -10.86 -7.28 0.74
N TYR A 18 -10.17 -7.19 -0.38
CA TYR A 18 -8.72 -7.23 -0.47
C TYR A 18 -8.24 -5.86 -0.93
N ILE A 19 -7.34 -5.24 -0.18
CA ILE A 19 -6.76 -3.92 -0.45
C ILE A 19 -5.25 -4.07 -0.54
N ALA A 20 -4.62 -3.41 -1.51
CA ALA A 20 -3.18 -3.37 -1.63
C ALA A 20 -2.66 -1.93 -1.59
N PHE A 21 -1.72 -1.67 -0.70
CA PHE A 21 -0.93 -0.45 -0.62
C PHE A 21 0.44 -0.74 -1.25
N ILE A 22 0.81 -0.03 -2.30
CA ILE A 22 2.10 -0.19 -2.98
C ILE A 22 2.89 1.10 -2.86
N GLY A 23 4.12 1.04 -2.36
CA GLY A 23 4.94 2.22 -2.39
C GLY A 23 6.14 2.25 -1.46
N ASP A 24 6.52 3.50 -1.15
CA ASP A 24 7.60 3.82 -0.23
C ASP A 24 7.12 3.97 1.24
N SER A 25 7.97 4.53 2.08
CA SER A 25 7.70 4.74 3.50
C SER A 25 6.46 5.60 3.78
N ARG A 26 6.07 6.51 2.89
CA ARG A 26 4.85 7.33 3.03
C ARG A 26 3.60 6.50 2.85
N ILE A 27 3.59 5.59 1.88
CA ILE A 27 2.48 4.66 1.69
C ILE A 27 2.41 3.65 2.83
N ARG A 28 3.55 3.22 3.38
CA ARG A 28 3.57 2.38 4.58
C ARG A 28 2.94 3.06 5.80
N GLN A 29 3.22 4.35 6.00
CA GLN A 29 2.59 5.13 7.08
C GLN A 29 1.08 5.27 6.88
N LEU A 30 0.63 5.44 5.64
CA LEU A 30 -0.80 5.45 5.32
C LEU A 30 -1.44 4.08 5.57
N PHE A 31 -0.77 2.98 5.18
CA PHE A 31 -1.17 1.62 5.51
C PHE A 31 -1.35 1.43 7.02
N TYR A 32 -0.36 1.83 7.84
CA TYR A 32 -0.48 1.70 9.29
C TYR A 32 -1.64 2.54 9.85
N SER A 33 -1.82 3.77 9.35
CA SER A 33 -2.96 4.61 9.73
C SER A 33 -4.29 3.95 9.38
N PHE A 34 -4.36 3.30 8.21
CA PHE A 34 -5.54 2.58 7.73
C PHE A 34 -5.84 1.35 8.60
N VAL A 35 -4.86 0.47 8.83
CA VAL A 35 -5.10 -0.74 9.64
C VAL A 35 -5.36 -0.42 11.10
N LYS A 36 -4.82 0.68 11.65
CA LYS A 36 -5.15 1.18 12.99
C LYS A 36 -6.60 1.67 13.11
N LEU A 37 -7.19 2.20 12.04
CA LEU A 37 -8.63 2.51 12.00
C LEU A 37 -9.48 1.23 12.13
N ILE A 38 -8.99 0.10 11.58
CA ILE A 38 -9.66 -1.20 11.64
C ILE A 38 -9.39 -1.94 12.94
N ASN A 39 -8.16 -1.89 13.45
CA ASN A 39 -7.72 -2.50 14.70
C ASN A 39 -6.70 -1.59 15.42
N PRO A 40 -7.14 -0.81 16.42
CA PRO A 40 -6.27 0.12 17.15
C PRO A 40 -5.12 -0.54 17.91
N GLN A 41 -5.17 -1.86 18.14
CA GLN A 41 -4.12 -2.58 18.87
C GLN A 41 -2.91 -2.92 18.00
N ILE A 42 -2.96 -2.65 16.69
CA ILE A 42 -1.83 -2.89 15.80
C ILE A 42 -0.67 -1.96 16.14
N LYS A 43 0.47 -2.59 16.39
CA LYS A 43 1.76 -1.93 16.53
C LYS A 43 2.49 -1.93 15.19
N GLU A 44 3.34 -0.93 15.01
CA GLU A 44 4.22 -0.83 13.84
C GLU A 44 5.44 -1.73 14.07
N GLU A 45 5.22 -3.03 13.92
CA GLU A 45 6.24 -4.06 14.09
C GLU A 45 6.65 -4.64 12.72
N GLY A 46 7.88 -5.13 12.62
CA GLY A 46 8.48 -5.66 11.39
C GLY A 46 9.78 -4.96 10.99
N ASN A 47 10.49 -5.53 10.02
CA ASN A 47 11.66 -4.88 9.44
C ASN A 47 11.23 -3.69 8.59
N LYS A 48 12.11 -2.70 8.50
CA LYS A 48 11.91 -1.62 7.56
C LYS A 48 12.12 -2.17 6.14
N HIS A 49 11.31 -1.71 5.18
CA HIS A 49 11.47 -2.00 3.75
C HIS A 49 11.08 -3.43 3.30
N GLU A 50 10.07 -4.03 3.94
CA GLU A 50 9.51 -5.32 3.55
C GLU A 50 8.00 -5.25 3.28
N ASN A 51 7.46 -6.31 2.69
CA ASN A 51 6.02 -6.48 2.52
C ASN A 51 5.37 -6.80 3.86
N ILE A 52 4.22 -6.19 4.15
CA ILE A 52 3.55 -6.33 5.45
C ILE A 52 2.09 -6.73 5.21
N PRO A 53 1.69 -7.96 5.56
CA PRO A 53 0.30 -8.38 5.48
C PRO A 53 -0.48 -7.94 6.73
N PHE A 54 -1.76 -7.64 6.54
CA PHE A 54 -2.74 -7.46 7.61
C PHE A 54 -4.04 -8.19 7.25
N GLU A 55 -4.62 -8.87 8.23
CA GLU A 55 -5.91 -9.55 8.08
C GLU A 55 -6.81 -9.30 9.29
N ASP A 56 -8.04 -8.86 9.04
CA ASP A 56 -9.11 -8.84 10.03
C ASP A 56 -10.05 -10.03 9.80
N LYS A 57 -9.84 -11.10 10.58
CA LYS A 57 -10.61 -12.34 10.46
C LYS A 57 -12.12 -12.14 10.68
N SER A 58 -12.51 -11.14 11.48
CA SER A 58 -13.93 -10.87 11.78
C SER A 58 -14.73 -10.37 10.58
N SER A 59 -14.07 -9.71 9.63
CA SER A 59 -14.68 -9.16 8.41
C SER A 59 -14.13 -9.79 7.13
N SER A 60 -13.24 -10.79 7.24
CA SER A 60 -12.48 -11.36 6.12
C SER A 60 -11.84 -10.28 5.24
N LEU A 61 -11.39 -9.19 5.88
CA LEU A 61 -10.69 -8.09 5.23
C LEU A 61 -9.20 -8.42 5.18
N LYS A 62 -8.63 -8.36 3.98
CA LYS A 62 -7.19 -8.48 3.73
C LYS A 62 -6.63 -7.13 3.28
N VAL A 63 -5.50 -6.72 3.87
CA VAL A 63 -4.78 -5.51 3.47
C VAL A 63 -3.30 -5.84 3.39
N ASP A 64 -2.71 -5.70 2.21
CA ASP A 64 -1.27 -5.90 2.04
C ASP A 64 -0.58 -4.54 1.83
N PHE A 65 0.54 -4.31 2.50
CA PHE A 65 1.52 -3.33 2.09
C PHE A 65 2.64 -4.02 1.31
N LEU A 66 2.94 -3.51 0.13
CA LEU A 66 3.97 -4.02 -0.77
C LEU A 66 5.06 -2.97 -0.96
N TRP A 67 6.29 -3.33 -0.60
CA TRP A 67 7.45 -2.46 -0.68
C TRP A 67 7.98 -2.39 -2.12
N TYR A 68 7.42 -1.45 -2.88
CA TYR A 68 7.91 -1.07 -4.21
C TYR A 68 8.15 0.45 -4.18
N PRO A 69 9.32 0.88 -3.68
CA PRO A 69 9.53 2.28 -3.33
C PRO A 69 9.86 3.17 -4.54
N GLU A 70 10.02 2.59 -5.73
CA GLU A 70 10.32 3.30 -6.97
C GLU A 70 9.33 2.88 -8.07
N VAL A 71 8.91 3.84 -8.90
CA VAL A 71 8.12 3.56 -10.10
C VAL A 71 9.07 3.03 -11.17
N ASN A 72 9.24 1.70 -11.21
CA ASN A 72 10.12 1.01 -12.14
C ASN A 72 9.54 -0.35 -12.56
N GLY A 73 10.34 -1.13 -13.31
CA GLY A 73 9.95 -2.45 -13.80
C GLY A 73 9.46 -3.42 -12.72
N SER A 74 9.96 -3.33 -11.48
CA SER A 74 9.52 -4.20 -10.38
C SER A 74 8.09 -3.88 -9.94
N MET A 75 7.73 -2.60 -9.78
CA MET A 75 6.36 -2.17 -9.49
C MET A 75 5.42 -2.56 -10.63
N LYS A 76 5.85 -2.35 -11.88
CA LYS A 76 5.08 -2.75 -13.07
C LYS A 76 4.81 -4.25 -13.07
N GLN A 77 5.80 -5.07 -12.76
CA GLN A 77 5.65 -6.52 -12.70
C GLN A 77 4.71 -6.96 -11.58
N CYS A 78 4.76 -6.30 -10.42
CA CYS A 78 3.81 -6.54 -9.32
C CYS A 78 2.35 -6.34 -9.78
N ILE A 79 2.06 -5.19 -10.41
CA ILE A 79 0.71 -4.87 -10.88
C ILE A 79 0.28 -5.85 -11.99
N LYS A 80 1.18 -6.15 -12.94
CA LYS A 80 0.92 -7.15 -13.99
C LYS A 80 0.61 -8.53 -13.44
N GLY A 81 1.25 -8.94 -12.34
CA GLY A 81 0.99 -10.21 -11.68
C GLY A 81 -0.48 -10.39 -11.26
N TRP A 82 -1.21 -9.31 -10.94
CA TRP A 82 -2.66 -9.39 -10.69
C TRP A 82 -3.51 -9.35 -11.95
N ILE A 83 -3.00 -8.83 -13.06
CA ILE A 83 -3.74 -8.77 -14.33
C ILE A 83 -3.68 -10.12 -15.02
N GLU A 84 -2.46 -10.67 -15.12
CA GLU A 84 -2.10 -11.84 -15.92
C GLU A 84 -2.16 -13.14 -15.11
N GLY A 85 -2.05 -13.07 -13.78
CA GLY A 85 -2.01 -14.24 -12.89
C GLY A 85 -3.39 -14.74 -12.44
N SER A 86 -3.37 -15.90 -11.77
CA SER A 86 -4.54 -16.50 -11.10
C SER A 86 -4.77 -15.99 -9.66
N SER A 87 -3.87 -15.15 -9.16
CA SER A 87 -3.95 -14.57 -7.81
C SER A 87 -5.18 -13.66 -7.65
N SER A 88 -5.72 -13.61 -6.43
CA SER A 88 -6.82 -12.70 -6.09
C SER A 88 -6.44 -11.24 -6.37
N LYS A 89 -7.27 -10.53 -7.14
CA LYS A 89 -7.06 -9.11 -7.48
C LYS A 89 -7.47 -8.22 -6.30
N PRO A 90 -6.69 -7.18 -5.96
CA PRO A 90 -7.13 -6.20 -4.98
C PRO A 90 -8.35 -5.45 -5.50
N HIS A 91 -9.33 -5.25 -4.61
CA HIS A 91 -10.52 -4.45 -4.86
C HIS A 91 -10.21 -2.95 -4.84
N ILE A 92 -9.21 -2.57 -4.03
CA ILE A 92 -8.73 -1.20 -3.89
C ILE A 92 -7.20 -1.24 -3.97
N LEU A 93 -6.65 -0.39 -4.82
CA LEU A 93 -5.22 -0.22 -4.97
C LEU A 93 -4.84 1.21 -4.58
N VAL A 94 -3.93 1.36 -3.63
CA VAL A 94 -3.38 2.65 -3.19
C VAL A 94 -1.89 2.66 -3.55
N VAL A 95 -1.51 3.46 -4.55
CA VAL A 95 -0.15 3.49 -5.08
C VAL A 95 0.48 4.85 -4.82
N GLY A 96 1.73 4.85 -4.36
CA GLY A 96 2.53 6.06 -4.27
C GLY A 96 4.00 5.75 -4.02
N ALA A 97 4.87 6.25 -4.88
CA ALA A 97 6.31 6.11 -4.72
C ALA A 97 6.91 7.40 -5.26
N ALA A 98 7.57 8.20 -4.43
CA ALA A 98 8.23 9.43 -4.88
C ALA A 98 9.36 9.80 -3.92
N THR A 99 9.07 9.76 -2.63
CA THR A 99 9.96 10.14 -1.54
C THR A 99 11.26 9.33 -1.57
N TRP A 100 11.17 8.02 -1.83
CA TRP A 100 12.34 7.17 -1.91
C TRP A 100 13.20 7.50 -3.13
N SER A 101 12.59 7.63 -4.31
CA SER A 101 13.30 8.04 -5.54
C SER A 101 14.00 9.39 -5.36
N ILE A 102 13.32 10.39 -4.80
CA ILE A 102 13.92 11.70 -4.51
C ILE A 102 15.12 11.55 -3.57
N LYS A 103 14.99 10.75 -2.51
CA LYS A 103 16.03 10.55 -1.51
C LYS A 103 17.28 9.88 -2.10
N ILE A 104 17.12 8.74 -2.79
CA ILE A 104 18.27 7.94 -3.23
C ILE A 104 18.97 8.54 -4.45
N HIS A 105 18.23 9.31 -5.26
CA HIS A 105 18.78 9.98 -6.44
C HIS A 105 19.07 11.46 -6.19
N ASN A 106 19.05 11.90 -4.93
CA ASN A 106 19.34 13.28 -4.51
C ASN A 106 18.58 14.36 -5.31
N GLY A 107 17.31 14.07 -5.66
CA GLY A 107 16.47 14.98 -6.44
C GLY A 107 16.96 15.29 -7.84
N SER A 108 17.75 14.41 -8.47
CA SER A 108 18.34 14.66 -9.80
C SER A 108 17.30 14.77 -10.92
N ASN A 109 17.64 15.55 -11.96
CA ASN A 109 16.80 15.69 -13.16
C ASN A 109 16.72 14.38 -13.95
N GLU A 110 17.78 13.57 -13.90
CA GLU A 110 17.83 12.26 -14.52
C GLU A 110 16.80 11.34 -13.87
N ALA A 111 16.75 11.29 -12.54
CA ALA A 111 15.77 10.47 -11.82
C ALA A 111 14.34 10.97 -12.02
N LEU A 112 14.13 12.29 -12.08
CA LEU A 112 12.83 12.86 -12.47
C LEU A 112 12.42 12.44 -13.89
N THR A 113 13.36 12.41 -14.82
CA THR A 113 13.10 11.96 -16.20
C THR A 113 12.74 10.48 -16.21
N GLN A 114 13.49 9.64 -15.49
CA GLN A 114 13.18 8.20 -15.34
C GLN A 114 11.80 7.99 -14.71
N TYR A 115 11.47 8.76 -13.66
CA TYR A 115 10.17 8.67 -13.00
C TYR A 115 8.99 8.95 -13.94
N ARG A 116 9.16 9.88 -14.89
CA ARG A 116 8.10 10.28 -15.84
C ARG A 116 7.83 9.25 -16.95
N ILE A 117 8.82 8.44 -17.29
CA ILE A 117 8.74 7.53 -18.45
C ILE A 117 8.37 6.09 -18.06
N ASN A 118 8.40 5.74 -16.76
CA ASN A 118 8.00 4.43 -16.25
C ASN A 118 6.48 4.33 -16.05
#